data_AF-A0A8J2ADK1-F1
#
_entry.id   AF-A0A8J2ADK1-F1
#
_cell.length_a   1.000
_cell.length_b   1.000
_cell.length_c   1.000
_cell.angle_alpha   90.00
_cell.angle_beta   90.00
_cell.angle_gamma   90.00
#
_symmetry.space_group_name_H-M   'P 1'
#
loop_
_entity.id
_entity.type
_entity.pdbx_description
1 polymer ?
#
loop_
_entity_poly.entity_id
_entity_poly.type
_entity_poly.pdbx_seq_one_letter_code
_entity_poly.pdbx_strand_id
1 'polypeptide(L)' 'METEEETQRPRQELERDETFLGFVLFRNELKIDSIGAIREMKRGSIEPVMVTGDNIWTGLHVAEQVGLIPKSSSLNG' A
#
# COMPACT_ATOMS: atom_id res chain seq x y z
N MET A 1 -12.41 5.46 46.50
CA MET A 1 -12.63 4.01 46.33
C MET A 1 -13.46 3.90 45.07
N GLU A 2 -12.84 3.97 43.90
CA GLU A 2 -13.52 3.97 42.58
C GLU A 2 -12.44 4.01 41.49
N THR A 3 -11.60 2.97 41.38
CA THR A 3 -10.64 2.85 40.26
C THR A 3 -10.45 1.40 39.79
N GLU A 4 -11.33 0.46 40.17
CA GLU A 4 -11.15 -0.97 39.88
C GLU A 4 -12.20 -1.54 38.90
N GLU A 5 -13.31 -0.86 38.63
CA GLU A 5 -14.39 -1.38 37.77
C GLU A 5 -14.19 -1.16 36.26
N GLU A 6 -13.26 -0.29 35.86
CA GLU A 6 -13.09 0.08 34.46
C GLU A 6 -12.56 -1.08 33.58
N THR A 7 -11.93 -2.09 34.20
CA THR A 7 -11.30 -3.22 33.51
C THR A 7 -12.25 -4.37 33.15
N GLN A 8 -13.53 -4.32 33.54
CA GLN A 8 -14.48 -5.43 33.32
C GLN A 8 -15.63 -5.13 32.35
N ARG A 9 -15.57 -4.00 31.61
CA ARG A 9 -16.61 -3.68 30.63
C ARG A 9 -16.41 -4.45 29.32
N PRO A 10 -17.48 -5.01 28.71
CA PRO A 10 -17.39 -5.63 27.39
C PRO A 10 -16.93 -4.63 26.33
N ARG A 11 -16.04 -5.06 25.43
CA ARG A 11 -15.47 -4.23 24.35
C ARG A 11 -16.53 -3.45 23.55
N GLN A 12 -17.66 -4.08 23.26
CA GLN A 12 -18.75 -3.48 22.49
C GLN A 12 -19.37 -2.26 23.19
N GLU A 13 -19.31 -2.21 24.51
CA GLU A 13 -19.83 -1.10 25.30
C GLU A 13 -18.87 0.10 25.31
N LEU A 14 -17.57 -0.18 25.14
CA LEU A 14 -16.52 0.84 25.07
C LEU A 14 -16.37 1.40 23.65
N GLU A 15 -16.67 0.63 22.60
CA GLU A 15 -16.52 1.02 21.19
C GLU A 15 -17.84 1.51 20.55
N ARG A 16 -18.84 1.94 21.33
CA ARG A 16 -20.13 2.44 20.81
C ARG A 16 -20.13 3.96 20.62
N ASP A 17 -20.93 4.45 19.68
CA ASP A 17 -21.17 5.88 19.44
C ASP A 17 -19.90 6.73 19.17
N GLU A 18 -18.89 6.11 18.54
CA GLU A 18 -17.61 6.76 18.23
C GLU A 18 -17.72 7.82 17.13
N THR A 19 -16.80 8.80 17.17
CA THR A 19 -16.68 9.85 16.14
C THR A 19 -15.56 9.51 15.17
N PHE A 20 -15.83 9.56 13.87
CA PHE A 20 -14.79 9.40 12.86
C PHE A 20 -13.78 10.57 12.92
N LEU A 21 -12.54 10.28 13.31
CA LEU A 21 -11.47 11.29 13.42
C LEU A 21 -10.68 11.49 12.13
N GLY A 22 -10.57 10.44 11.30
CA GLY A 22 -9.80 10.49 10.06
C GLY A 22 -9.17 9.15 9.66
N PHE A 23 -8.36 9.18 8.60
CA PHE A 23 -7.60 8.02 8.13
C PHE A 23 -6.12 8.13 8.50
N VAL A 24 -5.50 6.99 8.76
CA VAL A 24 -4.04 6.86 8.83
C VAL A 24 -3.59 6.05 7.62
N LEU A 25 -2.82 6.67 6.72
CA LEU A 25 -2.38 6.05 5.48
C LEU A 25 -0.92 5.65 5.59
N PHE A 26 -0.65 4.34 5.46
CA PHE A 26 0.71 3.81 5.39
C PHE A 26 1.06 3.51 3.93
N ARG A 27 2.24 3.95 3.50
CA ARG A 27 2.75 3.71 2.16
C ARG A 27 4.16 3.16 2.27
N ASN A 28 4.41 2.04 1.60
CA ASN A 28 5.76 1.58 1.35
C ASN A 28 6.32 2.39 0.18
N GLU A 29 7.38 3.14 0.43
CA GLU A 29 8.04 3.91 -0.61
C GLU A 29 8.98 3.02 -1.43
N LEU A 30 8.97 3.22 -2.74
CA LEU A 30 9.94 2.58 -3.60
C LEU A 30 11.33 3.11 -3.29
N LYS A 31 12.35 2.24 -3.42
CA LYS A 31 13.72 2.72 -3.39
C LYS A 31 13.92 3.68 -4.56
N ILE A 32 14.57 4.81 -4.28
CA ILE A 32 14.75 5.95 -5.20
C ILE A 32 15.42 5.51 -6.52
N ASP A 33 16.27 4.50 -6.46
CA ASP A 33 17.04 3.95 -7.57
C ASP A 33 16.29 2.90 -8.42
N SER A 34 15.16 2.35 -7.95
CA SER A 34 14.48 1.21 -8.59
C SER A 34 14.04 1.52 -10.02
N ILE A 35 13.50 2.72 -10.25
CA ILE A 35 13.07 3.17 -11.58
C ILE A 35 14.27 3.28 -12.53
N GLY A 36 15.38 3.83 -12.02
CA GLY A 36 16.62 3.97 -12.79
C GLY A 36 17.19 2.61 -13.18
N ALA A 37 17.32 1.71 -12.22
CA ALA A 37 17.83 0.36 -12.45
C ALA A 37 17.01 -0.42 -13.49
N ILE A 38 15.67 -0.39 -13.39
CA ILE A 38 14.77 -1.05 -14.35
C ILE A 38 14.91 -0.44 -15.75
N ARG A 39 15.05 0.89 -15.84
CA ARG A 39 15.29 1.57 -17.11
C ARG A 39 16.63 1.15 -17.73
N GLU A 40 17.70 1.06 -16.94
CA GLU A 40 19.01 0.58 -17.43
C GLU A 40 18.94 -0.83 -17.98
N MET A 41 18.27 -1.74 -17.27
CA MET A 41 18.07 -3.11 -17.73
C MET A 41 17.38 -3.14 -19.10
N LYS A 42 16.28 -2.40 -19.26
CA LYS A 42 15.56 -2.30 -20.54
C LYS A 42 16.44 -1.73 -21.66
N ARG A 43 17.25 -0.70 -21.38
CA ARG A 43 18.22 -0.14 -22.35
C ARG A 43 19.30 -1.15 -22.76
N GLY A 44 19.67 -2.04 -21.85
CA GLY A 44 20.61 -3.14 -22.09
C GLY A 44 19.99 -4.39 -22.72
N SER A 45 18.76 -4.32 -23.24
CA SER A 45 18.03 -5.45 -23.80
C SER A 45 17.78 -6.60 -22.80
N ILE A 46 17.73 -6.29 -21.50
CA ILE A 46 17.33 -7.23 -20.45
C ILE A 46 15.87 -6.93 -20.11
N GLU A 47 14.99 -7.92 -20.19
CA GLU A 47 13.58 -7.77 -19.84
C GLU A 47 13.37 -8.08 -18.33
N PRO A 48 13.13 -7.06 -17.48
CA PRO A 48 12.85 -7.28 -16.07
C PRO A 48 11.44 -7.85 -15.87
N VAL A 49 11.32 -8.84 -14.99
CA VAL A 49 10.03 -9.44 -14.59
C VAL A 49 9.87 -9.32 -13.07
N MET A 50 8.66 -8.97 -12.62
CA MET A 50 8.32 -8.95 -11.19
C MET A 50 7.75 -10.29 -10.76
N VAL A 51 8.31 -10.87 -9.71
CA VAL A 51 7.76 -12.01 -8.98
C VAL A 51 7.52 -11.56 -7.55
N THR A 52 6.27 -11.60 -7.09
CA THR A 52 5.88 -11.15 -5.76
C THR A 52 4.86 -12.11 -5.13
N GLY A 53 4.91 -12.24 -3.80
CA GLY A 53 3.90 -12.94 -3.00
C GLY A 53 2.91 -11.99 -2.29
N ASP A 54 3.00 -10.70 -2.58
CA ASP A 54 2.08 -9.68 -2.05
C ASP A 54 0.74 -9.69 -2.80
N ASN A 55 -0.24 -8.93 -2.29
CA ASN A 55 -1.51 -8.71 -2.95
C ASN A 55 -1.31 -8.20 -4.39
N ILE A 56 -2.09 -8.75 -5.32
CA ILE A 56 -2.04 -8.40 -6.75
C ILE A 56 -2.18 -6.90 -7.01
N TRP A 57 -3.00 -6.18 -6.24
CA TRP A 57 -3.19 -4.74 -6.43
C TRP A 57 -1.95 -3.94 -6.05
N THR A 58 -1.28 -4.34 -4.96
CA THR A 58 0.00 -3.75 -4.56
C THR A 58 1.07 -4.02 -5.62
N GLY A 59 1.14 -5.27 -6.12
CA GLY A 59 2.06 -5.65 -7.19
C GLY A 59 1.84 -4.85 -8.47
N LEU A 60 0.58 -4.71 -8.90
CA LEU A 60 0.22 -3.93 -10.08
C LEU A 60 0.62 -2.45 -9.92
N HIS A 61 0.29 -1.85 -8.77
CA HIS A 61 0.64 -0.47 -8.46
C HIS A 61 2.15 -0.24 -8.53
N VAL A 62 2.95 -1.13 -7.94
CA VAL A 62 4.41 -1.03 -8.00
C VAL A 62 4.92 -1.23 -9.42
N ALA A 63 4.43 -2.23 -10.15
CA ALA A 63 4.84 -2.53 -11.53
C ALA A 63 4.59 -1.34 -12.48
N GLU A 64 3.49 -0.61 -12.32
CA GLU A 64 3.23 0.63 -13.05
C GLU A 64 4.20 1.75 -12.66
N GLN A 65 4.45 1.94 -11.36
CA GLN A 65 5.34 2.99 -10.87
C GLN A 65 6.80 2.81 -11.32
N VAL A 66 7.29 1.57 -11.34
CA VAL A 66 8.65 1.26 -11.80
C VAL A 66 8.76 1.07 -13.31
N GLY A 67 7.65 1.15 -14.05
CA GLY A 67 7.63 1.08 -15.51
C GLY A 67 7.86 -0.33 -16.06
N LEU A 68 7.52 -1.37 -15.31
CA LEU A 68 7.47 -2.74 -15.84
C LEU A 68 6.29 -2.90 -16.81
N ILE A 69 5.16 -2.27 -16.48
CA ILE A 69 3.98 -2.21 -17.33
C ILE A 69 3.60 -0.74 -17.60
N PRO A 70 2.88 -0.45 -18.71
CA PRO A 70 2.33 0.87 -18.94
C PRO A 70 1.38 1.26 -17.81
N LYS A 71 1.34 2.55 -17.45
CA LYS A 71 0.27 3.05 -16.60
C LYS A 71 -1.06 2.79 -17.30
N SER A 72 -2.04 2.24 -16.58
CA SER A 72 -3.41 2.18 -17.04
C SER A 72 -3.83 3.57 -17.52
N SER A 73 -3.93 3.75 -18.84
CA SER A 73 -4.50 4.95 -19.42
C SER A 73 -5.91 5.05 -18.88
N SER A 74 -6.26 6.14 -18.19
CA SER A 74 -7.66 6.49 -18.04
C SER A 74 -8.27 6.48 -19.44
N LEU A 75 -9.11 5.49 -19.72
CA LEU A 75 -10.04 5.57 -20.82
C LEU A 75 -10.88 6.82 -20.51
N ASN A 76 -10.61 7.90 -21.24
CA ASN A 76 -11.53 9.02 -21.30
C ASN A 76 -12.86 8.48 -21.83
N GLY A 77 -13.83 8.36 -20.94
CA GLY A 77 -15.22 7.97 -21.20
C GLY A 77 -16.11 8.67 -20.22
#